data_AF-A0A674JZR3-F1
#
_entry.id   AF-A0A674JZR3-F1
#
_cell.length_a   1.000
_cell.length_b   1.000
_cell.length_c   1.000
_cell.angle_alpha   90.00
_cell.angle_beta   90.00
_cell.angle_gamma   90.00
#
_symmetry.space_group_name_H-M   'P 1'
#
loop_
_entity.id
_entity.type
_entity.pdbx_description
1 polymer ?
#
loop_
_entity_poly.entity_id
_entity_poly.type
_entity_poly.pdbx_seq_one_letter_code
_entity_poly.pdbx_strand_id
1 'polypeptide(L)'
;MAHAAQLNILEQNCPIQVEHDRRRRQFTVRLNGCHDRAVLLYEYVGKRIVDLQHTEVPDAYRGRGIAKHLAKAALDFVVEEDLRAHLTCWYIQKYVKENPLPQYLEHLQP
;
A
#
# COMPACT_ATOMS: atom_id res chain seq x y z
N MET A 1 -16.55 2.27 -44.26
CA MET A 1 -15.36 1.78 -43.54
C MET A 1 -15.38 2.37 -42.14
N ALA A 2 -16.05 1.69 -41.21
CA ALA A 2 -16.17 2.14 -39.82
C ALA A 2 -15.10 1.45 -38.95
N HIS A 3 -14.76 2.11 -37.84
CA HIS A 3 -13.95 1.66 -36.70
C HIS A 3 -12.43 1.62 -36.83
N ALA A 4 -11.80 2.62 -36.22
CA ALA A 4 -10.94 2.39 -35.06
C ALA A 4 -10.94 3.67 -34.21
N ALA A 5 -11.80 3.66 -33.19
CA ALA A 5 -12.00 4.76 -32.27
C ALA A 5 -10.74 5.00 -31.42
N GLN A 6 -10.46 6.29 -31.19
CA GLN A 6 -9.58 6.80 -30.15
C GLN A 6 -9.78 6.09 -28.81
N LEU A 7 -8.79 5.34 -28.37
CA LEU A 7 -8.64 4.89 -26.98
C LEU A 7 -7.16 4.99 -26.62
N ASN A 8 -6.62 6.20 -26.49
CA ASN A 8 -5.26 6.36 -25.96
C ASN A 8 -5.00 7.68 -25.22
N ILE A 9 -6.02 8.28 -24.58
CA ILE A 9 -5.86 9.61 -23.94
C ILE A 9 -6.26 9.64 -22.44
N LEU A 10 -6.64 8.52 -21.82
CA LEU A 10 -7.06 8.53 -20.39
C LEU A 10 -6.13 7.76 -19.42
N GLU A 11 -4.96 7.27 -19.84
CA GLU A 11 -4.10 6.48 -18.94
C GLU A 11 -2.95 7.25 -18.26
N GLN A 12 -2.92 8.59 -18.33
CA GLN A 12 -1.71 9.34 -17.94
C GLN A 12 -1.88 10.34 -16.79
N ASN A 13 -2.85 10.19 -15.87
CA ASN A 13 -2.82 10.92 -14.57
C ASN A 13 -3.89 10.51 -13.54
N CYS A 14 -4.38 9.26 -13.54
CA CYS A 14 -5.26 8.85 -12.44
C CYS A 14 -4.41 8.61 -11.18
N PRO A 15 -4.66 9.31 -10.05
CA PRO A 15 -3.90 9.08 -8.84
C PRO A 15 -4.09 7.63 -8.37
N ILE A 16 -3.00 6.98 -7.92
CA ILE A 16 -3.08 5.67 -7.31
C ILE A 16 -3.92 5.79 -6.03
N GLN A 17 -5.14 5.27 -6.07
CA GLN A 17 -6.04 5.28 -4.93
C GLN A 17 -5.88 4.01 -4.10
N VAL A 18 -5.52 4.18 -2.84
CA VAL A 18 -5.46 3.09 -1.86
C VAL A 18 -6.77 3.03 -1.09
N GLU A 19 -7.39 1.86 -1.06
CA GLU A 19 -8.56 1.56 -0.23
C GLU A 19 -8.11 0.81 1.02
N HIS A 20 -8.62 1.21 2.20
CA HIS A 20 -8.35 0.54 3.47
C HIS A 20 -9.56 -0.27 3.91
N ASP A 21 -9.45 -1.60 3.87
CA ASP A 21 -10.44 -2.52 4.43
C ASP A 21 -10.01 -2.96 5.84
N ARG A 22 -10.53 -2.27 6.86
CA ARG A 22 -10.24 -2.56 8.27
C ARG A 22 -10.75 -3.93 8.72
N ARG A 23 -11.82 -4.46 8.11
CA ARG A 23 -12.38 -5.76 8.48
C ARG A 23 -11.49 -6.89 8.00
N ARG A 24 -10.96 -6.76 6.79
CA ARG A 24 -10.00 -7.70 6.19
C ARG A 24 -8.55 -7.39 6.54
N ARG A 25 -8.31 -6.29 7.26
CA ARG A 25 -6.98 -5.80 7.67
C ARG A 25 -6.01 -5.72 6.50
N GLN A 26 -6.47 -5.05 5.44
CA GLN A 26 -5.69 -4.91 4.23
C GLN A 26 -5.86 -3.53 3.60
N PHE A 27 -4.81 -3.10 2.92
CA PHE A 27 -4.83 -1.96 2.01
C PHE A 27 -4.75 -2.49 0.59
N THR A 28 -5.57 -1.98 -0.31
CA THR A 28 -5.62 -2.44 -1.70
C THR A 28 -5.60 -1.30 -2.69
N VAL A 29 -4.95 -1.53 -3.82
CA VAL A 29 -5.08 -0.69 -5.02
C VAL A 29 -5.74 -1.54 -6.09
N ARG A 30 -6.87 -1.07 -6.63
CA ARG A 30 -7.54 -1.71 -7.77
C ARG A 30 -6.74 -1.40 -9.03
N LEU A 31 -6.39 -2.43 -9.79
CA LEU A 31 -5.59 -2.31 -11.01
C LEU A 31 -6.49 -2.40 -12.24
N ASN A 32 -6.04 -1.85 -13.37
CA ASN A 32 -6.79 -1.88 -14.63
C ASN A 32 -6.89 -3.31 -15.17
N GLY A 33 -7.91 -4.05 -14.73
CA GLY A 33 -8.21 -5.43 -15.07
C GLY A 33 -9.16 -5.99 -14.02
N CYS A 34 -10.26 -6.66 -14.42
CA CYS A 34 -11.40 -6.93 -13.52
C CYS A 34 -11.08 -7.65 -12.20
N HIS A 35 -9.91 -8.29 -12.04
CA HIS A 35 -9.58 -9.10 -10.87
C HIS A 35 -8.21 -8.81 -10.22
N ASP A 36 -7.35 -8.02 -10.86
CA ASP A 36 -6.01 -7.78 -10.33
C ASP A 36 -6.03 -6.66 -9.29
N ARG A 37 -5.37 -6.90 -8.15
CA ARG A 37 -5.16 -5.92 -7.10
C ARG A 37 -3.76 -6.02 -6.54
N ALA A 38 -3.19 -4.89 -6.18
CA ALA A 38 -2.06 -4.86 -5.26
C ALA A 38 -2.60 -4.80 -3.83
N VAL A 39 -1.90 -5.45 -2.90
CA VAL A 39 -2.36 -5.56 -1.51
C VAL A 39 -1.22 -5.40 -0.52
N LEU A 40 -1.51 -4.80 0.62
CA LEU A 40 -0.70 -4.85 1.83
C LEU A 40 -1.55 -5.41 2.97
N LEU A 41 -1.05 -6.44 3.64
CA LEU A 41 -1.74 -7.13 4.73
C LEU A 41 -1.12 -6.75 6.08
N TYR A 42 -1.97 -6.59 7.09
CA TYR A 42 -1.54 -6.39 8.46
C TYR A 42 -2.38 -7.22 9.44
N GLU A 43 -1.85 -7.43 10.64
CA GLU A 43 -2.55 -8.10 11.73
C GLU A 43 -2.40 -7.33 13.02
N TYR A 44 -3.37 -7.45 13.93
CA TYR A 44 -3.21 -6.96 15.30
C TYR A 44 -2.49 -8.02 16.13
N VAL A 45 -1.29 -7.70 16.60
CA VAL A 45 -0.47 -8.57 17.46
C VAL A 45 -0.50 -8.13 18.94
N GLY A 46 -1.30 -7.12 19.25
CA GLY A 46 -1.56 -6.62 20.59
C GLY A 46 -2.66 -5.57 20.57
N LYS A 47 -3.00 -5.01 21.75
CA LYS A 47 -4.13 -4.07 21.89
C LYS A 47 -4.00 -2.82 21.01
N ARG A 48 -2.77 -2.32 20.82
CA ARG A 48 -2.45 -1.16 19.97
C ARG A 48 -1.20 -1.42 19.13
N ILE A 49 -0.96 -2.69 18.79
CA ILE A 49 0.21 -3.10 18.03
C ILE A 49 -0.26 -3.84 16.80
N VAL A 50 0.18 -3.39 15.64
CA VAL A 50 -0.04 -4.07 14.37
C VAL A 50 1.27 -4.59 13.82
N ASP A 51 1.23 -5.70 13.09
CA ASP A 51 2.33 -6.17 12.27
C ASP A 51 2.00 -5.95 10.80
N LEU A 52 2.84 -5.19 10.08
CA LEU A 52 2.71 -4.99 8.64
C LEU A 52 3.46 -6.12 7.92
N GLN A 53 2.71 -7.14 7.51
CA GLN A 53 3.24 -8.49 7.24
C GLN A 53 3.66 -8.73 5.81
N HIS A 54 2.87 -8.26 4.86
CA HIS A 54 3.05 -8.62 3.46
C HIS A 54 2.65 -7.49 2.53
N THR A 55 3.36 -7.34 1.42
CA THR A 55 3.01 -6.44 0.32
C THR A 55 3.18 -7.18 -0.99
N GLU A 56 2.15 -7.18 -1.82
CA GLU A 56 2.14 -7.84 -3.12
C GLU A 56 1.68 -6.85 -4.20
N VAL A 57 2.46 -6.79 -5.29
CA VAL A 57 2.08 -6.10 -6.52
C VAL A 57 2.29 -7.09 -7.66
N PRO A 58 1.26 -7.38 -8.47
CA PRO A 58 1.40 -8.29 -9.60
C PRO A 58 2.47 -7.77 -10.59
N ASP A 59 3.20 -8.71 -11.19
CA ASP A 59 4.43 -8.43 -11.96
C ASP A 59 4.21 -7.39 -13.07
N ALA A 60 3.09 -7.46 -13.78
CA ALA A 60 2.72 -6.54 -14.87
C ALA A 60 2.57 -5.07 -14.42
N TYR A 61 2.41 -4.83 -13.12
CA TYR A 61 2.20 -3.51 -12.52
C TYR A 61 3.38 -3.06 -11.64
N ARG A 62 4.44 -3.86 -11.53
CA ARG A 62 5.66 -3.45 -10.82
C ARG A 62 6.35 -2.28 -11.55
N GLY A 63 7.17 -1.54 -10.81
CA GLY A 63 7.86 -0.34 -11.33
C GLY A 63 6.99 0.92 -11.39
N ARG A 64 5.69 0.84 -11.07
CA ARG A 64 4.74 1.98 -11.13
C ARG A 64 4.53 2.70 -9.78
N GLY A 65 5.31 2.38 -8.76
CA GLY A 65 5.21 3.01 -7.44
C GLY A 65 4.01 2.58 -6.58
N ILE A 66 3.27 1.54 -6.95
CA ILE A 66 2.06 1.08 -6.23
C ILE A 66 2.38 0.63 -4.80
N ALA A 67 3.41 -0.20 -4.62
CA ALA A 67 3.82 -0.66 -3.29
C ALA A 67 4.21 0.51 -2.36
N LYS A 68 4.76 1.59 -2.92
CA LYS A 68 5.08 2.82 -2.18
C LYS A 68 3.82 3.47 -1.59
N HIS A 69 2.75 3.55 -2.38
CA HIS A 69 1.48 4.13 -1.95
C HIS A 69 0.81 3.25 -0.89
N LEU A 70 0.86 1.92 -1.06
CA LEU A 70 0.37 0.97 -0.05
C LEU A 70 1.13 1.15 1.28
N ALA A 71 2.46 1.18 1.25
CA ALA A 71 3.29 1.34 2.45
C ALA A 71 3.03 2.68 3.14
N LYS A 72 2.91 3.77 2.37
CA LYS A 72 2.56 5.09 2.92
C LYS A 72 1.21 5.05 3.64
N ALA A 73 0.17 4.55 2.98
CA ALA A 73 -1.17 4.49 3.57
C ALA A 73 -1.22 3.64 4.85
N ALA A 74 -0.50 2.51 4.87
CA ALA A 74 -0.41 1.66 6.04
C ALA A 74 0.30 2.35 7.22
N LEU A 75 1.39 3.08 6.95
CA LEU A 75 2.12 3.82 7.99
C LEU A 75 1.37 5.07 8.45
N ASP A 76 0.70 5.79 7.54
CA ASP A 76 -0.19 6.90 7.89
C ASP A 76 -1.28 6.42 8.86
N PHE A 77 -1.94 5.30 8.56
CA PHE A 77 -2.92 4.67 9.45
C PHE A 77 -2.35 4.35 10.84
N VAL A 78 -1.12 3.85 10.92
CA VAL A 78 -0.47 3.56 12.21
C VAL A 78 -0.30 4.84 13.03
N VAL A 79 0.08 5.95 12.40
CA VAL A 79 0.25 7.24 13.06
C VAL A 79 -1.10 7.84 13.45
N GLU A 80 -2.05 7.90 12.51
CA GLU A 80 -3.37 8.50 12.70
C GLU A 80 -4.17 7.85 13.83
N GLU A 81 -4.04 6.54 14.01
CA GLU A 81 -4.72 5.77 15.06
C GLU A 81 -3.88 5.62 16.34
N ASP A 82 -2.70 6.25 16.37
CA ASP A 82 -1.74 6.18 17.47
C ASP A 82 -1.42 4.71 17.85
N LEU A 83 -1.15 3.90 16.84
CA LEU A 83 -0.77 2.49 16.95
C LEU A 83 0.75 2.35 16.95
N ARG A 84 1.26 1.22 17.44
CA ARG A 84 2.64 0.81 17.20
C ARG A 84 2.71 -0.24 16.10
N ALA A 85 3.80 -0.24 15.34
CA ALA A 85 3.98 -1.17 14.24
C ALA A 85 5.23 -2.04 14.41
N HIS A 86 5.05 -3.35 14.30
CA HIS A 86 6.12 -4.28 13.91
C HIS A 86 6.13 -4.40 12.40
N LEU A 87 7.31 -4.58 11.80
CA LEU A 87 7.46 -4.65 10.34
C LEU A 87 8.05 -6.00 9.94
N THR A 88 7.22 -7.04 9.79
CA THR A 88 7.67 -8.31 9.21
C THR A 88 7.95 -8.19 7.71
N CYS A 89 7.22 -7.33 6.99
CA CYS A 89 7.40 -7.16 5.55
C CYS A 89 8.72 -6.45 5.21
N TRP A 90 9.63 -7.15 4.53
CA TRP A 90 10.90 -6.60 4.05
C TRP A 90 10.74 -5.31 3.22
N TYR A 91 9.67 -5.21 2.43
CA TYR A 91 9.45 -4.05 1.56
C TYR A 91 9.14 -2.80 2.40
N ILE A 92 8.37 -2.94 3.48
CA ILE A 92 8.01 -1.81 4.34
C ILE A 92 9.21 -1.40 5.19
N GLN A 93 9.99 -2.37 5.69
CA GLN A 93 11.28 -2.07 6.33
C GLN A 93 12.18 -1.25 5.40
N LYS A 94 12.30 -1.68 4.13
CA LYS A 94 13.04 -0.94 3.10
C LYS A 94 12.46 0.46 2.87
N TYR A 95 11.14 0.57 2.74
CA TYR A 95 10.45 1.85 2.51
C TYR A 95 10.75 2.86 3.63
N VAL A 96 10.64 2.45 4.90
CA VAL A 96 10.98 3.32 6.05
C VAL A 96 12.45 3.71 6.02
N LYS A 97 13.35 2.75 5.75
CA LYS A 97 14.80 3.04 5.68
C LYS A 97 15.13 4.07 4.60
N GLU A 98 14.44 4.01 3.46
CA GLU A 98 14.61 4.96 2.36
C GLU A 98 13.84 6.28 2.57
N ASN A 99 12.86 6.31 3.49
CA ASN A 99 12.01 7.46 3.78
C ASN A 99 11.83 7.62 5.32
N PRO A 100 12.90 7.94 6.06
CA PRO A 100 12.89 7.94 7.53
C PRO A 100 12.20 9.19 8.09
N LEU A 101 10.86 9.22 8.05
CA LEU A 101 10.08 10.30 8.65
C LEU A 101 9.98 10.10 10.18
N PRO A 102 10.23 11.13 11.00
CA PRO A 102 10.20 11.01 12.47
C PRO A 102 8.91 10.38 13.00
N GLN A 103 7.76 10.84 12.50
CA GLN A 103 6.44 10.33 12.88
C GLN A 103 6.25 8.83 12.62
N TYR A 104 6.92 8.25 11.61
CA TYR A 104 6.84 6.80 11.42
C TYR A 104 7.75 6.09 12.42
N LEU A 105 8.98 6.57 12.57
CA LEU A 105 10.00 5.95 13.42
C LEU A 105 9.57 5.89 14.89
N GLU A 106 8.87 6.90 15.40
CA GLU A 106 8.36 6.94 16.77
C GLU A 106 7.35 5.81 17.07
N HIS A 107 6.60 5.38 16.04
CA HIS A 107 5.59 4.33 16.17
C HIS A 107 6.16 2.91 15.95
N LEU A 108 7.35 2.77 15.35
CA LEU A 108 7.94 1.45 15.08
C LEU A 108 8.44 0.79 16.36
N GLN A 109 8.12 -0.49 16.53
CA GLN A 109 8.73 -1.32 17.55
C GLN A 109 10.07 -1.88 17.06
N PRO A 110 11.01 -2.14 17.98
CA PRO A 110 12.24 -2.88 17.68
C PRO A 110 11.98 -4.25 17.05
#